data_AF-A0A7V2SYQ5-F1
#
_entry.id   AF-A0A7V2SYQ5-F1
#
_cell.length_a   1.000
_cell.length_b   1.000
_cell.length_c   1.000
_cell.angle_alpha   90.00
_cell.angle_beta   90.00
_cell.angle_gamma   90.00
#
_symmetry.space_group_name_H-M   'P 1'
#
loop_
_entity.id
_entity.type
_entity.pdbx_description
1 polymer ?
#
loop_
_entity_poly.entity_id
_entity_poly.type
_entity_poly.pdbx_seq_one_letter_code
_entity_poly.pdbx_strand_id
1 'polypeptide(L)' 'LQDVTGGFIKALVFGLLVAIICCYQGFYLHRRPGGFGAKGVSMATTSSVVISCVVVLVADYVLTSFLL' A
#
# COMPACT_ATOMS: atom_id res chain seq x y z
N LEU A 1 7.51 16.79 21.18
CA LEU A 1 8.07 15.43 20.95
C LEU A 1 6.98 14.46 20.50
N GLN A 2 5.84 14.41 21.19
CA GLN A 2 4.70 13.53 20.84
C GLN A 2 4.24 13.66 19.37
N ASP A 3 4.18 14.88 18.81
CA ASP A 3 3.80 15.09 17.40
C ASP A 3 4.83 14.54 16.40
N VAL A 4 6.12 14.64 16.74
CA VAL A 4 7.21 14.14 15.90
C VAL A 4 7.20 12.62 15.89
N THR A 5 7.01 12.00 17.06
CA THR A 5 6.92 10.54 17.18
C THR A 5 5.68 10.00 16.48
N GLY A 6 4.54 10.69 16.58
CA GLY A 6 3.31 10.33 15.86
C GLY A 6 3.47 10.39 14.33
N GLY A 7 4.13 11.42 13.82
CA GLY A 7 4.46 11.53 12.39
C GLY A 7 5.41 10.42 11.91
N PHE A 8 6.41 10.07 12.72
CA PHE A 8 7.37 9.01 12.39
C PHE A 8 6.69 7.63 12.32
N ILE A 9 5.78 7.34 13.26
CA ILE A 9 4.98 6.11 13.29
C ILE A 9 4.08 6.04 12.05
N LYS A 10 3.37 7.14 11.69
CA LYS A 10 2.56 7.19 10.46
C LYS A 10 3.38 6.88 9.21
N ALA A 11 4.53 7.54 9.04
CA ALA A 11 5.39 7.34 7.88
C ALA A 11 5.87 5.89 7.76
N LEU A 12 6.24 5.26 8.88
CA LEU A 12 6.68 3.88 8.92
C LEU A 12 5.55 2.92 8.56
N VAL A 13 4.33 3.12 9.11
CA VAL A 13 3.15 2.30 8.80
C VAL A 13 2.76 2.42 7.33
N PHE A 14 2.74 3.64 6.77
CA PHE A 14 2.40 3.84 5.35
C PHE A 14 3.43 3.18 4.43
N GLY A 15 4.72 3.34 4.71
CA GLY A 15 5.77 2.69 3.92
C GLY A 15 5.65 1.16 3.94
N LEU A 16 5.38 0.57 5.11
CA LEU A 16 5.28 -0.86 5.29
C LEU A 16 4.02 -1.43 4.59
N LEU A 17 2.88 -0.75 4.69
CA LEU A 17 1.65 -1.12 4.00
C LEU A 17 1.82 -1.08 2.48
N VAL A 18 2.38 0.02 1.94
CA VAL A 18 2.61 0.16 0.49
C VAL A 18 3.56 -0.93 -0.01
N ALA A 19 4.66 -1.20 0.70
CA ALA A 19 5.62 -2.24 0.33
C ALA A 19 4.97 -3.63 0.27
N ILE A 20 4.17 -4.00 1.29
CA ILE A 20 3.47 -5.29 1.33
C ILE A 20 2.47 -5.40 0.18
N ILE A 21 1.65 -4.38 -0.06
CA ILE A 21 0.63 -4.40 -1.11
C ILE A 21 1.26 -4.54 -2.50
N CYS A 22 2.33 -3.77 -2.76
CA CYS A 22 3.08 -3.83 -4.01
C CYS A 22 3.77 -5.18 -4.22
N CYS A 23 4.43 -5.72 -3.20
CA CYS A 23 5.05 -7.04 -3.29
C CYS A 23 4.01 -8.14 -3.48
N TYR A 24 2.88 -8.05 -2.81
CA TYR A 24 1.78 -9.00 -2.95
C TYR A 24 1.24 -9.00 -4.38
N GLN A 25 0.88 -7.85 -4.93
CA GLN A 25 0.40 -7.76 -6.33
C GLN A 25 1.43 -8.28 -7.34
N GLY A 26 2.72 -7.96 -7.15
CA GLY A 26 3.80 -8.42 -8.01
C GLY A 26 4.02 -9.93 -7.94
N PHE A 27 3.99 -10.52 -6.74
CA PHE A 27 4.22 -11.95 -6.54
C PHE A 27 3.08 -12.81 -7.13
N TYR A 28 1.83 -12.41 -6.89
CA TYR A 28 0.64 -13.11 -7.38
C TYR A 28 0.31 -12.82 -8.85
N LEU A 29 1.14 -12.06 -9.56
CA LEU A 29 0.98 -11.77 -10.98
C LEU A 29 0.87 -13.05 -11.83
N HIS A 30 1.66 -14.08 -11.50
CA HIS A 30 1.67 -15.37 -12.20
C HIS A 30 0.34 -16.14 -12.10
N ARG A 31 -0.52 -15.80 -11.13
CA ARG A 31 -1.82 -16.43 -10.91
C ARG A 31 -2.96 -15.68 -11.61
N ARG A 32 -2.71 -14.47 -12.15
CA ARG A 32 -3.77 -13.64 -12.74
C ARG A 32 -4.17 -14.12 -14.15
N PRO A 33 -5.47 -14.33 -14.40
CA PRO A 33 -5.96 -14.51 -15.76
C PRO A 33 -5.97 -13.14 -16.47
N GLY A 34 -5.26 -12.98 -17.60
CA GLY A 34 -5.41 -11.79 -18.43
C GLY A 34 -4.17 -11.16 -19.07
N GLY A 35 -2.97 -11.70 -18.87
CA GLY A 35 -1.80 -11.26 -19.66
C GLY A 35 -0.46 -11.67 -19.06
N PHE A 36 0.40 -12.23 -19.91
CA PHE A 36 1.79 -12.55 -19.59
C PHE A 36 2.72 -11.43 -20.03
N GLY A 37 3.85 -11.26 -19.33
CA GLY A 37 4.86 -10.27 -19.67
C GLY A 37 4.50 -8.83 -19.28
N ALA A 38 5.00 -7.85 -20.04
CA ALA A 38 4.97 -6.43 -19.68
C ALA A 38 3.56 -5.86 -19.46
N LYS A 39 2.55 -6.34 -20.21
CA LYS A 39 1.15 -5.92 -20.06
C LYS A 39 0.54 -6.39 -18.73
N GLY A 40 0.91 -7.57 -18.25
CA GLY A 40 0.48 -8.07 -16.95
C GLY A 40 1.07 -7.23 -15.81
N VAL A 41 2.36 -6.91 -15.93
CA VAL A 41 3.07 -6.07 -14.95
C VAL A 41 2.45 -4.68 -14.86
N SER A 42 2.17 -4.01 -15.98
CA SER A 42 1.58 -2.67 -15.94
C SER A 42 0.19 -2.67 -15.28
N MET A 43 -0.66 -3.63 -15.63
CA MET A 43 -1.99 -3.80 -15.03
C MET A 43 -1.93 -4.08 -13.52
N ALA A 44 -0.96 -4.91 -13.09
CA ALA A 44 -0.74 -5.16 -11.67
C ALA A 44 -0.25 -3.93 -10.93
N THR A 45 0.71 -3.19 -11.49
CA THR A 45 1.17 -1.94 -10.88
C THR A 45 0.05 -0.93 -10.73
N THR A 46 -0.79 -0.72 -11.75
CA THR A 46 -1.91 0.23 -11.67
C THR A 46 -2.92 -0.18 -10.59
N SER A 47 -3.31 -1.46 -10.57
CA SER A 47 -4.23 -1.97 -9.56
C SER A 47 -3.62 -1.92 -8.15
N SER A 48 -2.31 -2.19 -8.01
CA SER A 48 -1.61 -2.14 -6.74
C SER A 48 -1.57 -0.74 -6.16
N VAL A 49 -1.29 0.27 -6.99
CA VAL A 49 -1.24 1.67 -6.56
C VAL A 49 -2.62 2.11 -6.08
N VAL A 50 -3.69 1.82 -6.82
CA VAL A 50 -5.06 2.18 -6.42
C VAL A 50 -5.42 1.57 -5.06
N ILE A 51 -5.14 0.27 -4.86
CA ILE A 51 -5.39 -0.40 -3.58
C ILE A 51 -4.55 0.22 -2.47
N SER A 52 -3.28 0.50 -2.71
CA SER A 52 -2.40 1.13 -1.73
C SER A 52 -2.89 2.51 -1.30
N CYS A 53 -3.39 3.34 -2.23
CA CYS A 53 -3.94 4.66 -1.91
C CYS A 53 -5.17 4.55 -1.00
N VAL A 54 -6.09 3.62 -1.30
CA VAL A 54 -7.28 3.39 -0.47
C VAL A 54 -6.89 2.89 0.92
N VAL A 55 -5.95 1.94 1.01
CA VAL A 55 -5.50 1.40 2.30
C VAL A 55 -4.77 2.45 3.12
N VAL A 56 -3.95 3.31 2.50
CA VAL A 56 -3.27 4.42 3.20
C VAL A 56 -4.29 5.42 3.75
N LEU A 57 -5.34 5.76 3.00
CA LEU A 57 -6.41 6.63 3.50
C LEU A 57 -7.14 6.04 4.71
N VAL A 58 -7.45 4.73 4.66
CA VAL A 58 -8.08 4.03 5.79
C VAL A 58 -7.12 3.97 6.99
N ALA A 59 -5.85 3.65 6.76
CA ALA A 59 -4.84 3.60 7.81
C ALA A 59 -4.62 4.97 8.45
N ASP A 60 -4.67 6.06 7.68
CA ASP A 60 -4.57 7.41 8.21
C ASP A 60 -5.74 7.75 9.15
N TYR A 61 -6.96 7.38 8.77
CA TYR A 61 -8.13 7.55 9.64
C TYR A 61 -7.97 6.77 10.95
N VAL A 62 -7.62 5.48 10.87
CA VAL A 62 -7.42 4.64 12.05
C VAL A 62 -6.33 5.18 12.96
N LEU A 63 -5.18 5.57 12.41
CA LEU A 63 -4.06 6.12 13.19
C LEU A 63 -4.42 7.47 13.82
N THR A 64 -5.14 8.33 13.10
CA THR A 64 -5.58 9.62 13.64
C THR A 64 -6.58 9.42 14.77
N SER A 65 -7.54 8.50 14.62
CA SER A 65 -8.52 8.19 15.68
C SER A 65 -7.91 7.52 16.91
N PHE A 66 -6.72 6.90 16.81
CA PHE A 66 -6.04 6.27 17.94
C PHE A 66 -5.03 7.22 18.63
N LEU A 67 -4.49 8.18 17.88
CA LEU A 67 -3.51 9.16 18.34
C LEU A 67 -4.17 10.42 18.95
N LEU A 68 -5.41 10.72 18.54
CA LEU A 68 -6.26 11.79 19.06
C LEU A 68 -7.14 11.26 20.20
#